data_AF-F5RJ72-F1
#
_entry.id   AF-F5RJ72-F1
#
_cell.length_a   1.000
_cell.length_b   1.000
_cell.length_c   1.000
_cell.angle_alpha   90.00
_cell.angle_beta   90.00
_cell.angle_gamma   90.00
#
_symmetry.space_group_name_H-M   'P 1'
#
loop_
_entity.id
_entity.type
_entity.pdbx_description
1 polymer ?
#
loop_
_entity_poly.entity_id
_entity_poly.type
_entity_poly.pdbx_seq_one_letter_code
_entity_poly.pdbx_strand_id
1 'polypeptide(L)'
;MKRAAKVMALVFTLMLAMSSMTFAMWSGTISQSDFQNHVKSGKFAIFIKEGSTIKMFEPSSPSSAVSEFRSALPSGRHDVYTGNIAVRDYLEEYGYYDNYYSGVDIGGGARAHRFTAWEKM
;
A
#
# COMPACT_ATOMS: atom_id res chain seq x y z
N MET A 1 19.60 5.67 40.45
CA MET A 1 19.15 6.73 39.51
C MET A 1 20.00 6.85 38.23
N LYS A 2 21.35 6.69 38.26
CA LYS A 2 22.21 6.88 37.08
C LYS A 2 21.99 5.90 35.89
N ARG A 3 21.49 4.68 36.13
CA ARG A 3 21.19 3.70 35.05
C ARG A 3 19.84 3.94 34.38
N ALA A 4 18.81 4.23 35.15
CA ALA A 4 17.46 4.53 34.61
C ALA A 4 17.46 5.78 33.72
N ALA A 5 18.19 6.83 34.11
CA ALA A 5 18.33 8.03 33.27
C ALA A 5 19.04 7.75 31.93
N LYS A 6 20.06 6.86 31.92
CA LYS A 6 20.75 6.44 30.69
C LYS A 6 19.85 5.60 29.78
N VAL A 7 19.04 4.71 30.35
CA VAL A 7 18.08 3.89 29.58
C VAL A 7 16.99 4.79 28.98
N MET A 8 16.44 5.73 29.76
CA MET A 8 15.43 6.67 29.27
C MET A 8 15.99 7.59 28.18
N ALA A 9 17.23 8.06 28.32
CA ALA A 9 17.89 8.84 27.27
C ALA A 9 18.10 8.03 25.98
N LEU A 10 18.46 6.74 26.08
CA LEU A 10 18.62 5.86 24.92
C LEU A 10 17.28 5.62 24.20
N VAL A 11 16.22 5.33 24.96
CA VAL A 11 14.86 5.15 24.42
C VAL A 11 14.37 6.43 23.76
N PHE A 12 14.61 7.59 24.38
CA PHE A 12 14.24 8.89 23.82
C PHE A 12 15.02 9.21 22.53
N THR A 13 16.31 8.88 22.48
CA THR A 13 17.14 9.03 21.28
C THR A 13 16.66 8.10 20.16
N LEU A 14 16.27 6.87 20.50
CA LEU A 14 15.72 5.91 19.54
C LEU A 14 14.34 6.34 19.02
N MET A 15 13.49 6.88 19.89
CA MET A 15 12.19 7.45 19.50
C MET A 15 12.36 8.68 18.60
N LEU A 16 13.30 9.57 18.91
CA LEU A 16 13.64 10.71 18.05
C LEU A 16 14.17 10.26 16.68
N ALA A 17 15.02 9.23 16.66
CA ALA A 17 15.53 8.65 15.41
C ALA A 17 14.43 7.99 14.58
N MET A 18 13.42 7.37 15.20
CA MET A 18 12.25 6.82 14.49
C MET A 18 11.30 7.92 13.99
N SER A 19 11.19 9.05 14.70
CA SER A 19 10.33 10.17 14.30
C SER A 19 10.86 10.99 13.12
N SER A 20 12.15 10.85 12.77
CA SER A 20 12.79 11.50 11.63
C SER A 20 12.93 10.60 10.40
N MET A 21 12.47 9.35 10.48
CA MET A 21 12.40 8.46 9.32
C MET A 21 11.08 8.68 8.59
N THR A 22 11.07 9.59 7.63
CA THR A 22 10.13 9.50 6.50
C THR A 22 10.52 8.27 5.71
N PHE A 23 9.98 7.12 6.10
CA PHE A 23 10.05 5.91 5.29
C PHE A 23 9.39 6.23 3.95
N ALA A 24 10.12 6.12 2.85
CA ALA A 24 9.54 6.26 1.53
C ALA A 24 8.72 5.01 1.22
N MET A 25 7.55 5.18 0.59
CA MET A 25 6.76 4.09 0.03
C MET A 25 7.65 3.12 -0.75
N TRP A 26 7.52 1.82 -0.48
CA TRP A 26 8.17 0.80 -1.26
C TRP A 26 7.38 0.55 -2.55
N SER A 27 8.07 0.46 -3.68
CA SER A 27 7.47 0.02 -4.94
C SER A 27 8.40 -0.92 -5.70
N GLY A 28 7.82 -1.91 -6.35
CA GLY A 28 8.60 -2.90 -7.09
C GLY A 28 7.74 -3.89 -7.87
N THR A 29 8.38 -4.53 -8.86
CA THR A 29 7.75 -5.62 -9.61
C THR A 29 7.80 -6.90 -8.78
N ILE A 30 6.66 -7.60 -8.70
CA ILE A 30 6.52 -8.85 -7.95
C ILE A 30 6.06 -9.99 -8.87
N SER A 31 6.26 -11.22 -8.43
CA SER A 31 5.77 -12.40 -9.14
C SER A 31 4.25 -12.56 -9.03
N GLN A 32 3.65 -13.34 -9.93
CA GLN A 32 2.23 -13.68 -9.87
C GLN A 32 1.86 -14.44 -8.58
N SER A 33 2.76 -15.29 -8.07
CA SER A 33 2.56 -16.00 -6.80
C SER A 33 2.59 -15.06 -5.59
N ASP A 34 3.52 -14.10 -5.56
CA ASP A 34 3.59 -13.13 -4.47
C ASP A 34 2.37 -12.22 -4.46
N PHE A 35 1.91 -11.80 -5.63
CA PHE A 35 0.67 -11.03 -5.76
C PHE A 35 -0.53 -11.78 -5.16
N GLN A 36 -0.70 -13.05 -5.52
CA GLN A 36 -1.79 -13.89 -4.99
C GLN A 36 -1.68 -14.06 -3.47
N ASN A 37 -0.47 -14.29 -2.96
CA ASN A 37 -0.22 -14.46 -1.54
C ASN A 37 -0.50 -13.16 -0.76
N HIS A 38 -0.07 -12.01 -1.27
CA HIS A 38 -0.31 -10.72 -0.64
C HIS A 38 -1.78 -10.30 -0.65
N VAL A 39 -2.50 -10.60 -1.72
CA VAL A 39 -3.96 -10.38 -1.77
C VAL A 39 -4.68 -11.26 -0.77
N LYS A 40 -4.36 -12.56 -0.70
CA LYS A 40 -4.94 -13.48 0.29
C LYS A 40 -4.61 -13.08 1.73
N SER A 41 -3.40 -12.59 1.98
CA SER A 41 -2.98 -12.15 3.30
C SER A 41 -3.56 -10.79 3.69
N GLY A 42 -4.32 -10.13 2.81
CA GLY A 42 -4.83 -8.79 3.06
C GLY A 42 -3.71 -7.78 3.30
N LYS A 43 -2.58 -7.89 2.61
CA LYS A 43 -1.46 -6.95 2.77
C LYS A 43 -1.93 -5.53 2.48
N PHE A 44 -1.50 -4.58 3.31
CA PHE A 44 -1.81 -3.16 3.13
C PHE A 44 -0.98 -2.59 1.98
N ALA A 45 -1.43 -2.85 0.76
CA ALA A 45 -0.77 -2.44 -0.47
C ALA A 45 -1.77 -2.34 -1.62
N ILE A 46 -1.37 -1.66 -2.68
CA ILE A 46 -2.06 -1.65 -3.97
C ILE A 46 -1.20 -2.35 -5.02
N PHE A 47 -1.87 -2.96 -5.99
CA PHE A 47 -1.22 -3.72 -7.05
C PHE A 47 -1.73 -3.22 -8.41
N ILE A 48 -0.83 -2.97 -9.35
CA ILE A 48 -1.15 -2.64 -10.74
C ILE A 48 -0.66 -3.80 -11.60
N LYS A 49 -1.56 -4.36 -12.41
CA LYS A 49 -1.25 -5.48 -13.30
C LYS A 49 -1.36 -5.04 -14.76
N GLU A 50 -0.24 -5.10 -15.48
CA GLU A 50 -0.12 -4.75 -16.90
C GLU A 50 0.42 -5.96 -17.66
N GLY A 51 -0.47 -6.71 -18.32
CA GLY A 51 -0.11 -7.98 -18.94
C GLY A 51 0.40 -8.98 -17.91
N SER A 52 1.66 -9.38 -18.02
CA SER A 52 2.39 -10.25 -17.08
C SER A 52 3.13 -9.50 -15.99
N THR A 53 3.27 -8.19 -16.10
CA THR A 53 3.98 -7.36 -15.11
C THR A 53 3.02 -6.98 -13.99
N ILE A 54 3.46 -7.18 -12.74
CA ILE A 54 2.69 -6.77 -11.55
C ILE A 54 3.58 -5.87 -10.72
N LYS A 55 3.16 -4.62 -10.53
CA LYS A 55 3.80 -3.68 -9.62
C LYS A 55 3.01 -3.61 -8.31
N MET A 56 3.72 -3.72 -7.20
CA MET A 56 3.17 -3.50 -5.87
C MET A 56 3.64 -2.14 -5.35
N PHE A 57 2.76 -1.45 -4.65
CA PHE A 57 3.05 -0.23 -3.91
C PHE A 57 2.61 -0.42 -2.47
N GLU A 58 3.59 -0.42 -1.57
CA GLU A 58 3.40 -0.59 -0.14
C GLU A 58 3.74 0.73 0.54
N PRO A 59 2.76 1.41 1.14
CA PRO A 59 3.02 2.65 1.83
C PRO A 59 3.81 2.38 3.09
N SER A 60 4.63 3.35 3.46
CA SER A 60 5.50 3.27 4.61
C SER A 60 4.75 3.18 5.94
N SER A 61 3.52 3.69 5.97
CA SER A 61 2.61 3.61 7.10
C SER A 61 1.16 3.81 6.62
N PRO A 62 0.16 3.37 7.40
CA PRO A 62 -1.24 3.71 7.11
C PRO A 62 -1.49 5.23 7.04
N SER A 63 -0.80 6.03 7.87
CA SER A 63 -0.95 7.49 7.90
C SER A 63 -0.38 8.20 6.67
N SER A 64 0.63 7.63 6.01
CA SER A 64 1.26 8.20 4.81
C SER A 64 0.62 7.70 3.51
N ALA A 65 -0.22 6.67 3.58
CA ALA A 65 -0.79 5.98 2.43
C ALA A 65 -1.48 6.91 1.43
N VAL A 66 -2.24 7.89 1.92
CA VAL A 66 -2.94 8.87 1.06
C VAL A 66 -1.95 9.68 0.23
N SER A 67 -0.96 10.30 0.87
CA SER A 67 0.05 11.10 0.18
C SER A 67 0.94 10.26 -0.73
N GLU A 68 1.29 9.05 -0.30
CA GLU A 68 2.21 8.17 -1.01
C GLU A 68 1.56 7.55 -2.25
N PHE A 69 0.34 7.01 -2.13
CA PHE A 69 -0.41 6.53 -3.28
C PHE A 69 -0.70 7.65 -4.27
N ARG A 70 -1.06 8.86 -3.80
CA ARG A 70 -1.25 10.03 -4.67
C ARG A 70 0.01 10.40 -5.46
N SER A 71 1.17 10.27 -4.81
CA SER A 71 2.45 10.63 -5.45
C SER A 71 2.95 9.54 -6.39
N ALA A 72 2.66 8.28 -6.10
CA ALA A 72 3.26 7.14 -6.77
C ALA A 72 2.42 6.50 -7.86
N LEU A 73 1.09 6.65 -7.80
CA LEU A 73 0.21 6.10 -8.81
C LEU A 73 0.52 6.75 -10.18
N PRO A 74 0.73 5.94 -11.23
CA PRO A 74 0.95 6.46 -12.57
C PRO A 74 -0.29 7.26 -13.03
N SER A 75 -0.05 8.33 -13.78
CA SER A 75 -1.10 9.09 -14.44
C SER A 75 -1.70 8.27 -15.59
N GLY A 76 -3.04 8.19 -15.65
CA GLY A 76 -3.76 7.49 -16.71
C GLY A 76 -4.76 6.47 -16.18
N ARG A 77 -5.29 5.62 -17.08
CA ARG A 77 -6.26 4.56 -16.75
C ARG A 77 -5.55 3.26 -16.37
N HIS A 78 -5.58 2.88 -15.10
CA HIS A 78 -5.02 1.60 -14.64
C HIS A 78 -6.03 0.84 -13.78
N ASP A 79 -6.08 -0.48 -13.95
CA ASP A 79 -6.77 -1.35 -13.00
C ASP A 79 -5.87 -1.56 -11.78
N VAL A 80 -6.36 -1.09 -10.64
CA VAL A 80 -5.74 -1.23 -9.33
C VAL A 80 -6.43 -2.36 -8.57
N TYR A 81 -5.64 -3.20 -7.93
CA TYR A 81 -6.11 -4.34 -7.16
C TYR A 81 -5.67 -4.19 -5.71
N THR A 82 -6.50 -4.64 -4.77
CA THR A 82 -6.11 -4.83 -3.37
C THR A 82 -6.91 -5.95 -2.72
N GLY A 83 -6.29 -6.67 -1.80
CA GLY A 83 -6.98 -7.66 -0.95
C GLY A 83 -7.37 -7.11 0.42
N ASN A 84 -7.03 -5.85 0.72
CA ASN A 84 -7.23 -5.26 2.04
C ASN A 84 -8.41 -4.29 2.03
N ILE A 85 -9.34 -4.49 2.98
CA ILE A 85 -10.56 -3.68 3.11
C ILE A 85 -10.25 -2.23 3.52
N ALA A 86 -9.27 -2.00 4.40
CA ALA A 86 -8.90 -0.63 4.76
C ALA A 86 -8.31 0.11 3.56
N VAL A 87 -7.44 -0.56 2.77
CA VAL A 87 -6.96 0.02 1.50
C VAL A 87 -8.13 0.31 0.57
N ARG A 88 -9.10 -0.60 0.43
CA ARG A 88 -10.34 -0.37 -0.34
C ARG A 88 -11.08 0.89 0.13
N ASP A 89 -11.30 1.03 1.43
CA ASP A 89 -12.05 2.17 1.99
C ASP A 89 -11.32 3.49 1.75
N TYR A 90 -10.00 3.52 1.95
CA TYR A 90 -9.17 4.69 1.61
C TYR A 90 -9.28 5.06 0.13
N LEU A 91 -9.27 4.04 -0.72
CA LEU A 91 -9.33 4.17 -2.15
C LEU A 91 -10.69 4.73 -2.63
N GLU A 92 -11.79 4.30 -2.00
CA GLU A 92 -13.14 4.82 -2.24
C GLU A 92 -13.31 6.27 -1.71
N GLU A 93 -12.83 6.55 -0.49
CA GLU A 93 -12.98 7.86 0.17
C GLU A 93 -12.28 8.99 -0.59
N TYR A 94 -11.08 8.74 -1.11
CA TYR A 94 -10.28 9.76 -1.79
C TYR A 94 -10.49 9.81 -3.32
N GLY A 95 -11.49 9.11 -3.84
CA GLY A 95 -12.01 9.32 -5.19
C GLY A 95 -11.12 8.83 -6.33
N TYR A 96 -10.28 7.81 -6.09
CA TYR A 96 -9.31 7.34 -7.09
C TYR A 96 -9.92 6.44 -8.18
N TYR A 97 -11.24 6.27 -8.27
CA TYR A 97 -11.88 5.24 -9.11
C TYR A 97 -13.22 5.62 -9.72
N ASP A 98 -13.44 5.07 -10.91
CA ASP A 98 -14.67 5.24 -11.71
C ASP A 98 -15.62 4.03 -11.56
N ASN A 99 -15.04 2.83 -11.36
CA ASN A 99 -15.78 1.58 -11.22
C ASN A 99 -15.16 0.67 -10.15
N TYR A 100 -16.02 0.05 -9.33
CA TYR A 100 -15.68 -0.89 -8.27
C TYR A 100 -16.18 -2.31 -8.61
N TYR A 101 -15.29 -3.30 -8.47
CA TYR A 101 -15.65 -4.71 -8.56
C TYR A 101 -15.13 -5.46 -7.33
N SER A 102 -16.05 -5.99 -6.54
CA SER A 102 -15.71 -6.87 -5.43
C SER A 102 -15.50 -8.31 -5.91
N GLY A 103 -14.47 -8.96 -5.40
CA GLY A 103 -14.26 -10.39 -5.61
C GLY A 103 -13.80 -10.77 -7.02
N VAL A 104 -13.02 -9.91 -7.67
CA VAL A 104 -12.39 -10.23 -8.97
C VAL A 104 -11.38 -11.35 -8.77
N ASP A 105 -11.52 -12.42 -9.54
CA ASP A 105 -10.56 -13.53 -9.54
C ASP A 105 -9.25 -13.09 -10.19
N ILE A 106 -8.16 -13.20 -9.44
CA ILE A 106 -6.80 -12.86 -9.90
C ILE A 106 -5.94 -14.12 -10.10
N GLY A 107 -6.57 -15.30 -10.11
CA GLY A 107 -5.94 -16.60 -10.22
C GLY A 107 -5.46 -17.15 -8.88
N GLY A 108 -5.15 -18.45 -8.85
CA GLY A 108 -4.61 -19.13 -7.66
C GLY A 108 -5.57 -19.17 -6.47
N GLY A 109 -6.89 -18.98 -6.70
CA GLY A 109 -7.90 -18.93 -5.64
C GLY A 109 -7.88 -17.64 -4.80
N ALA A 110 -7.20 -16.59 -5.27
CA ALA A 110 -7.23 -15.27 -4.63
C ALA A 110 -8.29 -14.39 -5.29
N ARG A 111 -9.01 -13.59 -4.49
CA ARG A 111 -9.97 -12.60 -4.99
C ARG A 111 -9.58 -11.23 -4.45
N ALA A 112 -9.59 -10.24 -5.33
CA ALA A 112 -9.24 -8.86 -5.00
C ALA A 112 -10.43 -7.93 -5.19
N HIS A 113 -10.40 -6.80 -4.50
CA HIS A 113 -11.11 -5.60 -4.94
C HIS A 113 -10.36 -5.06 -6.15
N ARG A 114 -11.05 -4.94 -7.28
CA ARG A 114 -10.54 -4.24 -8.46
C ARG A 114 -11.22 -2.90 -8.55
N PHE A 115 -10.40 -1.91 -8.79
CA PHE A 115 -10.87 -0.60 -9.10
C PHE A 115 -10.22 -0.08 -10.39
N THR A 116 -11.00 0.51 -11.27
CA THR A 116 -10.47 1.14 -12.48
C THR A 116 -10.23 2.61 -12.17
N ALA A 117 -8.97 3.00 -12.02
CA ALA A 117 -8.58 4.38 -11.69
C ALA A 117 -8.53 5.27 -12.94
N TRP A 118 -8.95 6.54 -12.80
CA TRP A 118 -8.65 7.63 -13.74
C TRP A 118 -8.06 8.83 -13.00
N GLU A 119 -7.32 9.60 -13.79
CA GLU A 119 -6.40 10.69 -13.50
C GLU A 119 -6.62 11.57 -12.26
N LYS A 120 -5.47 11.94 -11.67
CA LYS A 120 -5.25 13.26 -11.06
C LYS A 120 -5.98 14.34 -11.87
N MET A 121 -6.99 14.97 -11.28
CA MET A 121 -7.22 16.40 -11.50
C MET A 121 -6.35 17.19 -10.52
#